data_AF-A0A1C4Y5B7-F1
#
_entry.id   AF-A0A1C4Y5B7-F1
#
_cell.length_a   1.000
_cell.length_b   1.000
_cell.length_c   1.000
_cell.angle_alpha   90.00
_cell.angle_beta   90.00
_cell.angle_gamma   90.00
#
_symmetry.space_group_name_H-M   'P 1'
#
loop_
_entity.id
_entity.type
_entity.pdbx_description
1 polymer ?
#
loop_
_entity_poly.entity_id
_entity_poly.type
_entity_poly.pdbx_seq_one_letter_code
_entity_poly.pdbx_strand_id
1 'polypeptide(L)'
;MARTWLSIRVELVSGRGEDYWPRPGRILAAARSHTFEQLGTAIDLAFARWDLAHLRLFTLADQTPVCSFRTWEDTPDGTVDSDRTALSRLAR
;
A
#
# COMPACT_ATOMS: atom_id res chain seq x y z
N MET A 1 12.37 -1.39 23.79
CA MET A 1 12.56 -0.95 22.39
C MET A 1 11.32 -1.34 21.59
N ALA A 2 10.55 -0.36 21.10
CA ALA A 2 9.38 -0.66 20.27
C ALA A 2 9.83 -1.35 18.99
N ARG A 3 9.14 -2.42 18.56
CA ARG A 3 9.48 -3.14 17.31
C ARG A 3 9.38 -2.16 16.14
N THR A 4 10.54 -1.72 15.64
CA THR A 4 10.67 -0.72 14.56
C THR A 4 10.17 -1.24 13.21
N TRP A 5 10.10 -2.58 13.08
CA TRP A 5 9.81 -3.28 11.84
C TRP A 5 8.44 -3.97 11.88
N LEU A 6 7.75 -3.90 10.74
CA LEU A 6 6.52 -4.58 10.41
C LEU A 6 6.84 -5.76 9.47
N SER A 7 6.16 -6.89 9.67
CA SER A 7 6.07 -7.96 8.68
C SER A 7 4.69 -7.86 8.04
N ILE A 8 4.65 -7.49 6.77
CA ILE A 8 3.42 -7.21 6.03
C ILE A 8 3.23 -8.32 5.00
N ARG A 9 2.14 -9.09 5.14
CA ARG A 9 1.70 -10.04 4.11
C ARG A 9 0.85 -9.30 3.09
N VAL A 10 1.22 -9.42 1.83
CA VAL A 10 0.46 -8.90 0.69
C VAL A 10 0.03 -10.08 -0.17
N GLU A 11 -1.25 -10.15 -0.48
CA GLU A 11 -1.84 -11.19 -1.34
C GLU A 11 -2.48 -10.52 -2.55
N LEU A 12 -2.17 -11.03 -3.74
CA LEU A 12 -2.88 -10.67 -4.97
C LEU A 12 -4.18 -11.46 -5.02
N VAL A 13 -5.29 -10.78 -4.74
CA VAL A 13 -6.62 -11.40 -4.69
C VAL A 13 -7.20 -11.54 -6.09
N SER A 14 -7.12 -10.48 -6.91
CA SER A 14 -7.69 -10.45 -8.26
C SER A 14 -6.93 -9.47 -9.16
N GLY A 15 -7.16 -9.55 -10.47
CA GLY A 15 -6.59 -8.64 -11.45
C GLY A 15 -6.58 -9.21 -12.86
N ARG A 16 -6.67 -8.33 -13.87
CA ARG A 16 -6.84 -8.71 -15.30
C ARG A 16 -8.12 -9.52 -15.59
N GLY A 17 -9.18 -9.26 -14.83
CA GLY A 17 -10.47 -9.95 -14.99
C GLY A 17 -10.54 -11.33 -14.31
N GLU A 18 -9.50 -11.73 -13.58
CA GLU A 18 -9.41 -13.03 -12.92
C GLU A 18 -9.34 -12.89 -11.39
N ASP A 19 -9.93 -13.85 -10.67
CA ASP A 19 -9.74 -14.06 -9.25
C ASP A 19 -8.68 -15.16 -9.02
N TYR A 20 -7.67 -14.88 -8.21
CA TYR A 20 -6.55 -15.80 -8.06
C TYR A 20 -6.74 -16.76 -6.89
N TRP A 21 -6.62 -18.06 -7.16
CA TRP A 21 -6.54 -19.11 -6.16
C TRP A 21 -5.56 -20.24 -6.60
N PRO A 22 -4.58 -20.63 -5.76
CA PRO A 22 -4.20 -19.98 -4.51
C PRO A 22 -3.67 -18.56 -4.75
N ARG A 23 -3.89 -17.65 -3.79
CA ARG A 23 -3.49 -16.24 -3.94
C ARG A 23 -1.96 -16.11 -3.99
N PRO A 24 -1.38 -15.56 -5.07
CA PRO A 24 0.04 -15.22 -5.09
C PRO A 24 0.33 -14.18 -4.00
N GLY A 25 1.36 -14.42 -3.18
CA GLY A 25 1.66 -13.55 -2.05
C GLY A 25 3.14 -13.20 -1.90
N ARG A 26 3.40 -12.15 -1.14
CA ARG A 26 4.74 -11.69 -0.72
C ARG A 26 4.69 -11.31 0.76
N ILE A 27 5.78 -11.55 1.48
CA ILE A 27 6.00 -10.99 2.81
C ILE A 27 7.03 -9.88 2.67
N LEU A 28 6.64 -8.67 3.03
CA LEU A 28 7.50 -7.49 3.00
C LEU A 28 7.93 -7.13 4.43
N ALA A 29 9.20 -6.77 4.59
CA ALA A 29 9.70 -6.14 5.80
C ALA A 29 9.69 -4.62 5.59
N ALA A 30 9.05 -3.87 6.49
CA ALA A 30 8.98 -2.42 6.40
C ALA A 30 9.20 -1.75 7.75
N ALA A 31 9.93 -0.63 7.77
CA ALA A 31 10.01 0.22 8.95
C ALA A 31 8.72 1.01 9.13
N ARG A 32 8.35 1.30 10.38
CA ARG A 32 7.19 2.14 10.71
C ARG A 32 7.29 3.58 10.19
N SER A 33 8.51 4.04 9.91
CA SER A 33 8.80 5.37 9.35
C SER A 33 8.65 5.43 7.83
N HIS A 34 8.55 4.28 7.14
CA HIS A 34 8.25 4.30 5.71
C HIS A 34 6.86 4.86 5.46
N THR A 35 6.64 5.42 4.27
CA THR A 35 5.34 5.95 3.85
C THR A 35 4.51 4.90 3.14
N PHE A 36 3.21 5.16 2.99
CA PHE A 36 2.33 4.31 2.17
C PHE A 36 2.76 4.31 0.69
N GLU A 37 3.32 5.41 0.19
CA GLU A 37 3.84 5.47 -1.18
C GLU A 37 5.06 4.55 -1.38
N GLN A 38 5.97 4.52 -0.41
CA GLN A 38 7.10 3.59 -0.43
C GLN A 38 6.64 2.12 -0.37
N LEU A 39 5.61 1.82 0.43
CA LEU A 39 5.00 0.50 0.47
C LEU A 39 4.38 0.14 -0.89
N GLY A 40 3.61 1.06 -1.50
CA GLY A 40 2.99 0.86 -2.80
C GLY A 40 4.00 0.56 -3.91
N THR A 41 5.08 1.35 -3.96
CA THR A 41 6.20 1.10 -4.88
C THR A 41 6.83 -0.28 -4.66
N ALA A 42 7.05 -0.67 -3.41
CA ALA A 42 7.61 -1.99 -3.08
C ALA A 42 6.68 -3.14 -3.48
N ILE A 43 5.36 -2.98 -3.35
CA ILE A 43 4.36 -3.95 -3.82
C ILE A 43 4.46 -4.10 -5.33
N ASP A 44 4.46 -3.00 -6.08
CA ASP A 44 4.55 -3.05 -7.55
C ASP A 44 5.81 -3.78 -8.02
N LEU A 45 6.96 -3.47 -7.43
CA LEU A 45 8.21 -4.17 -7.73
C LEU A 45 8.14 -5.67 -7.39
N ALA A 46 7.54 -6.03 -6.23
CA ALA A 46 7.44 -7.42 -5.78
C ALA A 46 6.50 -8.29 -6.64
N PHE A 47 5.56 -7.65 -7.35
CA PHE A 47 4.64 -8.27 -8.31
C PHE A 47 5.00 -7.98 -9.78
N ALA A 48 6.19 -7.43 -10.04
CA ALA A 48 6.69 -7.09 -11.38
C ALA A 48 5.75 -6.19 -12.21
N ARG A 49 5.07 -5.24 -11.55
CA ARG A 49 4.34 -4.16 -12.20
C ARG A 49 5.33 -3.02 -12.48
N TRP A 50 5.92 -3.04 -13.67
CA TRP A 50 7.04 -2.15 -14.02
C TRP A 50 6.63 -0.80 -14.60
N ASP A 51 5.37 -0.63 -14.97
CA ASP A 51 4.80 0.70 -15.15
C ASP A 51 4.49 1.25 -13.75
N LEU A 52 5.39 2.07 -13.21
CA LEU A 52 5.28 2.60 -11.84
C LEU A 52 4.39 3.85 -11.75
N ALA A 53 3.88 4.37 -12.88
CA ALA A 53 2.98 5.51 -12.94
C ALA A 53 1.51 5.08 -12.74
N HIS A 54 1.28 4.22 -11.75
CA HIS A 54 -0.05 3.70 -11.44
C HIS A 54 -0.65 4.41 -10.23
N LEU A 55 -1.96 4.67 -10.30
CA LEU A 55 -2.74 5.11 -9.15
C LEU A 55 -2.79 3.98 -8.12
N ARG A 56 -2.48 4.33 -6.87
CA ARG A 56 -2.57 3.43 -5.71
C ARG A 56 -3.56 4.03 -4.72
N LEU A 57 -4.45 3.18 -4.22
CA LEU A 57 -5.37 3.50 -3.14
C LEU A 57 -5.26 2.41 -2.08
N PHE A 58 -5.02 2.81 -0.83
CA PHE A 58 -5.18 1.95 0.32
C PHE A 58 -6.42 2.38 1.09
N THR A 59 -7.15 1.41 1.64
CA THR A 59 -8.23 1.65 2.59
C THR A 59 -7.82 1.02 3.90
N LEU A 60 -7.69 1.83 4.95
CA LEU A 60 -7.32 1.36 6.28
C LEU A 60 -8.52 0.70 6.98
N ALA A 61 -8.27 0.03 8.10
CA ALA A 61 -9.31 -0.64 8.87
C ALA A 61 -10.42 0.34 9.35
N ASP A 62 -10.04 1.58 9.66
CA ASP A 62 -10.94 2.68 10.02
C ASP A 62 -11.65 3.33 8.81
N GLN A 63 -11.57 2.70 7.64
CA GLN A 63 -12.09 3.18 6.35
C GLN A 63 -11.41 4.45 5.82
N THR A 64 -10.33 4.93 6.44
CA THR A 64 -9.59 6.08 5.91
C THR A 64 -8.96 5.70 4.55
N PRO A 65 -9.24 6.45 3.48
CA PRO A 65 -8.54 6.30 2.22
C PRO A 65 -7.14 6.93 2.30
N VAL A 66 -6.16 6.28 1.66
CA VAL A 66 -4.78 6.77 1.54
C VAL A 66 -4.34 6.67 0.08
N CYS A 67 -4.06 7.80 -0.55
CA CYS A 67 -3.57 7.85 -1.92
C CYS A 67 -2.60 9.02 -2.12
N SER A 68 -1.84 9.02 -3.22
CA SER A 68 -0.89 10.09 -3.50
C SER A 68 -1.61 11.30 -4.09
N PHE A 69 -1.50 12.44 -3.41
CA PHE A 69 -2.07 13.70 -3.89
C PHE A 69 -1.33 14.28 -5.09
N ARG A 70 -0.20 13.67 -5.48
CA ARG A 70 0.57 14.06 -6.66
C ARG A 70 0.06 13.43 -7.94
N THR A 71 -0.60 12.28 -7.83
CA THR A 71 -1.03 11.47 -8.98
C THR A 71 -2.55 11.44 -9.14
N TRP A 72 -3.30 11.59 -8.06
CA TRP A 72 -4.75 11.70 -8.09
C TRP A 72 -5.16 13.16 -8.34
N GLU A 73 -6.02 13.38 -9.34
CA GLU A 73 -6.61 14.69 -9.64
C GLU A 73 -7.75 15.02 -8.67
N ASP A 74 -8.67 14.07 -8.49
CA ASP A 74 -9.75 14.13 -7.49
C ASP A 74 -9.56 13.04 -6.44
N THR A 75 -9.35 13.45 -5.19
CA THR A 75 -9.18 12.54 -4.06
C THR A 75 -10.50 12.35 -3.31
N PRO A 76 -10.83 11.14 -2.83
CA PRO A 76 -12.00 10.94 -1.97
C PRO A 76 -11.99 11.83 -0.72
N ASP A 77 -13.16 12.18 -0.20
CA ASP A 77 -13.28 12.94 1.04
C ASP A 77 -12.62 12.21 2.21
N GLY A 78 -11.88 12.96 3.03
CA GLY A 78 -11.16 12.40 4.19
C GLY A 78 -9.91 11.60 3.83
N THR A 79 -9.49 11.57 2.56
CA THR A 79 -8.24 10.93 2.15
C THR A 79 -7.04 11.59 2.81
N VAL A 80 -6.03 10.78 3.15
CA VAL A 80 -4.71 11.26 3.56
C VAL A 80 -3.65 10.93 2.54
N ASP A 81 -2.65 11.81 2.46
CA ASP A 81 -1.57 11.73 1.46
C ASP A 81 -0.64 10.51 1.71
N SER A 82 -0.52 9.61 0.73
CA SER A 82 0.37 8.44 0.80
C SER A 82 1.85 8.82 0.82
N ASP A 83 2.22 9.96 0.23
CA ASP A 83 3.60 10.46 0.19
C ASP A 83 4.07 10.90 1.58
N ARG A 84 3.15 11.25 2.49
CA ARG A 84 3.44 11.80 3.83
C ARG A 84 2.99 10.90 4.98
N THR A 85 2.01 10.03 4.76
CA THR A 85 1.47 9.17 5.81
C THR A 85 2.39 7.97 6.05
N ALA A 86 2.85 7.81 7.29
CA ALA A 86 3.75 6.73 7.68
C ALA A 86 3.01 5.42 8.03
N LEU A 87 3.68 4.28 7.81
CA LEU A 87 3.18 2.94 8.13
C LEU A 87 3.00 2.68 9.64
N SER A 88 3.51 3.57 10.49
CA SER A 88 3.21 3.57 11.93
C SER A 88 1.69 3.58 12.21
N ARG A 89 0.89 4.11 11.28
CA ARG A 89 -0.57 4.11 11.33
C ARG A 89 -1.21 2.71 11.23
N LEU A 90 -0.51 1.70 10.71
CA LEU A 90 -1.03 0.32 10.60
C LEU A 90 -1.07 -0.44 11.93
N ALA A 91 -0.39 0.03 12.95
CA ALA A 91 -0.30 -0.68 14.23
C ALA A 91 -1.13 -0.04 15.35
N ARG A 92 -2.08 0.81 14.97
CA ARG A 92 -3.00 1.44 15.89
C ARG A 92 -4.35 0.73 15.86
#